data_AF-A0A5E4LCJ6-F1
#
_entry.id   AF-A0A5E4LCJ6-F1
#
_cell.length_a   1.000
_cell.length_b   1.000
_cell.length_c   1.000
_cell.angle_alpha   90.00
_cell.angle_beta   90.00
_cell.angle_gamma   90.00
#
_symmetry.space_group_name_H-M   'P 1'
#
loop_
_entity.id
_entity.type
_entity.pdbx_description
1 polymer ?
#
loop_
_entity_poly.entity_id
_entity_poly.type
_entity_poly.pdbx_seq_one_letter_code
_entity_poly.pdbx_strand_id
1 'polypeptide(L)'
;MVFMAIIKKNKLREASDAELQSKLFDYQKELNTERGMLATGGRTSNPGKISELKRAVSRILTIVHERKLGIKRNVKTAAEVAKKPAAPAKQ
;
A
#
# COMPACT_ATOMS: atom_id res chain seq x y z
N MET A 1 1.22 7.44 14.08
CA MET A 1 0.55 8.10 12.94
C MET A 1 0.55 7.12 11.77
N VAL A 2 -0.63 6.73 11.31
CA VAL A 2 -0.88 5.58 10.42
C VAL A 2 -1.45 6.13 9.11
N PHE A 3 -0.62 6.59 8.17
CA PHE A 3 -1.10 7.02 6.84
C PHE A 3 -1.30 5.83 5.89
N MET A 4 -0.73 4.66 6.24
CA MET A 4 -0.87 3.39 5.52
C MET A 4 -2.23 2.67 5.74
N ALA A 5 -3.24 3.32 6.32
CA ALA A 5 -4.60 2.78 6.37
C ALA A 5 -5.34 2.91 5.02
N ILE A 6 -4.85 3.75 4.11
CA ILE A 6 -5.58 4.14 2.89
C ILE A 6 -5.25 3.23 1.70
N ILE A 7 -4.00 2.75 1.58
CA ILE A 7 -3.65 1.73 0.59
C ILE A 7 -4.03 0.34 1.12
N LYS A 8 -5.34 0.05 1.10
CA LYS A 8 -5.85 -1.28 1.45
C LYS A 8 -5.28 -2.29 0.46
N LYS A 9 -4.67 -3.36 0.98
CA LYS A 9 -4.06 -4.44 0.18
C LYS A 9 -5.01 -4.98 -0.90
N ASN A 10 -6.31 -4.95 -0.64
CA ASN A 10 -7.36 -5.37 -1.56
C ASN A 10 -7.37 -4.50 -2.83
N LYS A 11 -7.30 -3.17 -2.70
CA LYS A 11 -7.24 -2.25 -3.85
C LYS A 11 -6.02 -2.47 -4.74
N LEU A 12 -4.85 -2.80 -4.18
CA LEU A 12 -3.69 -3.12 -5.04
C LEU A 12 -3.84 -4.44 -5.78
N ARG A 13 -4.53 -5.42 -5.18
CA ARG A 13 -4.78 -6.72 -5.83
C ARG A 13 -5.82 -6.62 -6.93
N GLU A 14 -6.75 -5.67 -6.83
CA GLU A 14 -7.76 -5.35 -7.83
C GLU A 14 -7.19 -4.50 -8.99
N ALA A 15 -6.15 -3.70 -8.75
CA ALA A 15 -5.54 -2.85 -9.77
C ALA A 15 -4.86 -3.65 -10.90
N SER A 16 -4.90 -3.15 -12.13
CA SER A 16 -4.18 -3.74 -13.27
C SER A 16 -2.65 -3.66 -13.10
N ASP A 17 -1.91 -4.52 -13.79
CA ASP A 17 -0.43 -4.50 -13.77
C ASP A 17 0.13 -3.14 -14.25
N ALA A 18 -0.48 -2.52 -15.25
CA ALA A 18 -0.09 -1.20 -15.73
C ALA A 18 -0.29 -0.11 -14.67
N GLU A 19 -1.41 -0.14 -13.94
CA GLU A 19 -1.66 0.79 -12.84
C GLU A 19 -0.70 0.59 -11.67
N LEU A 20 -0.35 -0.67 -11.36
CA LEU A 20 0.63 -0.98 -10.33
C LEU A 20 2.01 -0.44 -10.69
N GLN A 21 2.42 -0.57 -11.95
CA GLN A 21 3.69 -0.01 -12.43
C GLN A 21 3.70 1.51 -12.38
N SER A 22 2.62 2.17 -12.80
CA SER A 22 2.50 3.63 -12.71
C SER A 22 2.62 4.13 -11.27
N LYS A 23 1.84 3.54 -10.34
CA LYS A 23 1.92 3.87 -8.91
C LYS A 23 3.31 3.60 -8.31
N LEU A 24 3.98 2.53 -8.75
CA LEU A 24 5.33 2.21 -8.31
C LEU A 24 6.31 3.31 -8.73
N PHE A 25 6.22 3.79 -9.97
CA PHE A 25 7.07 4.86 -10.47
C PHE A 25 6.87 6.15 -9.67
N ASP A 26 5.61 6.52 -9.39
CA ASP A 26 5.29 7.71 -8.59
C ASP A 26 5.88 7.62 -7.18
N TYR A 27 5.71 6.48 -6.50
CA TYR A 27 6.27 6.30 -5.15
C TYR A 27 7.80 6.27 -5.13
N GLN A 28 8.44 5.75 -6.17
CA GLN A 28 9.90 5.80 -6.29
C GLN A 28 10.40 7.22 -6.54
N LYS A 29 9.71 7.99 -7.38
CA LYS A 29 10.02 9.40 -7.63
C LYS A 29 9.93 10.20 -6.33
N GLU A 30 8.83 10.03 -5.60
CA GLU A 30 8.64 10.69 -4.30
C GLU A 30 9.71 10.29 -3.28
N LEU A 31 10.05 8.99 -3.21
CA LEU A 31 11.12 8.49 -2.35
C LEU A 31 12.47 9.15 -2.67
N ASN A 32 12.78 9.33 -3.95
CA ASN A 32 14.02 9.94 -4.39
C ASN A 32 14.07 11.42 -4.05
N THR A 33 12.95 12.15 -4.19
CA THR A 33 12.86 13.55 -3.76
C THR A 33 13.09 13.68 -2.26
N GLU A 34 12.45 12.85 -1.44
CA GLU A 34 12.62 12.85 0.02
C GLU A 34 14.07 12.52 0.42
N ARG A 35 14.70 11.55 -0.26
CA ARG A 35 16.13 11.23 -0.09
C ARG A 35 17.04 12.39 -0.48
N GLY A 36 16.72 13.09 -1.57
CA GLY A 36 17.43 14.29 -2.00
C GLY A 36 17.41 15.35 -0.90
N MET A 37 16.23 15.65 -0.35
CA MET A 37 16.09 16.64 0.73
C MET A 37 16.90 16.28 1.98
N LEU A 38 16.96 14.99 2.35
CA LEU A 38 17.82 14.53 3.44
C LEU A 38 19.30 14.71 3.14
N ALA A 39 19.72 14.41 1.91
CA ALA A 39 21.12 14.52 1.50
C ALA A 39 21.60 15.98 1.55
N THR A 40 20.74 16.95 1.22
CA THR A 40 21.04 18.38 1.32
C THR A 40 21.01 18.92 2.75
N GLY A 41 20.81 18.08 3.77
CA GLY A 41 20.73 18.48 5.18
C GLY A 41 19.39 19.12 5.58
N GLY A 42 18.37 19.04 4.72
CA GLY A 42 17.02 19.51 5.02
C GLY A 42 16.33 18.60 6.05
N ARG A 43 15.53 19.19 6.94
CA ARG A 43 14.60 18.43 7.78
C ARG A 43 13.43 17.97 6.93
N THR A 44 13.18 16.66 6.90
CA THR A 44 11.94 16.13 6.30
C THR A 44 10.76 16.52 7.19
N SER A 45 9.70 17.09 6.61
CA SER A 45 8.51 17.47 7.37
C SER A 45 7.81 16.29 8.03
N ASN A 46 8.09 15.05 7.57
CA ASN A 46 7.53 13.84 8.15
C ASN A 46 8.56 12.70 8.17
N PRO A 47 9.16 12.36 9.32
CA PRO A 47 10.17 11.30 9.42
C PRO A 47 9.62 9.91 9.06
N GLY A 48 8.30 9.68 9.17
CA GLY A 48 7.66 8.42 8.82
C GLY A 48 7.51 8.18 7.32
N LYS A 49 7.55 9.24 6.51
CA LYS A 49 7.16 9.20 5.09
C LYS A 49 8.04 8.28 4.24
N ILE A 50 9.35 8.27 4.49
CA ILE A 50 10.30 7.40 3.78
C ILE A 50 10.01 5.93 4.05
N SER A 51 9.78 5.59 5.33
CA SER A 51 9.47 4.22 5.75
C SER A 51 8.16 3.75 5.10
N GLU A 52 7.18 4.64 5.01
CA GLU A 52 5.92 4.39 4.34
C GLU A 52 6.08 4.19 2.84
N LEU A 53 6.80 5.07 2.14
CA LEU A 53 7.07 4.94 0.70
C LEU A 53 7.83 3.63 0.38
N LYS A 54 8.84 3.26 1.18
CA LYS A 54 9.54 1.97 1.03
C LYS A 54 8.60 0.78 1.21
N ARG A 55 7.69 0.85 2.17
CA ARG A 55 6.67 -0.19 2.41
C ARG A 55 5.62 -0.26 1.29
N ALA A 56 5.26 0.87 0.69
CA ALA A 56 4.33 0.90 -0.45
C ALA A 56 4.96 0.24 -1.68
N VAL A 57 6.19 0.62 -2.03
CA VAL A 57 6.96 0.04 -3.15
C VAL A 57 7.12 -1.47 -2.98
N SER A 58 7.55 -1.92 -1.79
CA SER A 58 7.73 -3.35 -1.52
C SER A 58 6.43 -4.15 -1.64
N ARG A 59 5.27 -3.60 -1.26
CA ARG A 59 3.97 -4.26 -1.43
C ARG A 59 3.55 -4.39 -2.89
N ILE A 60 3.76 -3.35 -3.71
CA ILE A 60 3.48 -3.42 -5.14
C ILE A 60 4.35 -4.49 -5.79
N LEU A 61 5.66 -4.45 -5.54
CA LEU A 61 6.60 -5.44 -6.06
C LEU A 61 6.21 -6.87 -5.64
N THR A 62 5.77 -7.04 -4.38
CA THR A 62 5.29 -8.34 -3.88
C THR A 62 4.08 -8.83 -4.67
N ILE A 63 3.09 -7.97 -4.95
CA ILE A 63 1.89 -8.36 -5.69
C ILE A 63 2.21 -8.68 -7.15
N VAL A 64 3.05 -7.87 -7.79
CA VAL A 64 3.53 -8.13 -9.15
C VAL A 64 4.28 -9.47 -9.22
N HIS A 65 5.13 -9.75 -8.22
CA HIS A 65 5.86 -11.01 -8.16
C HIS A 65 4.94 -12.21 -7.89
N GLU A 66 3.97 -12.08 -7.00
CA GLU A 66 2.93 -13.10 -6.76
C GLU A 66 2.14 -13.43 -8.04
N ARG A 67 1.78 -12.40 -8.84
CA ARG A 67 1.12 -12.60 -10.14
C ARG A 67 2.00 -13.36 -11.11
N LYS A 68 3.29 -13.00 -11.20
CA LYS A 68 4.27 -13.71 -12.03
C LYS A 68 4.46 -15.18 -11.64
N LEU A 69 4.42 -15.47 -10.33
CA LEU A 69 4.54 -16.83 -9.80
C LEU A 69 3.21 -17.62 -9.79
N GLY A 70 2.10 -17.01 -10.22
CA GLY A 70 0.77 -17.64 -10.17
C GLY A 70 0.22 -17.86 -8.74
N ILE A 71 0.83 -17.23 -7.73
CA ILE A 71 0.44 -17.39 -6.33
C ILE A 71 -0.83 -16.56 -6.06
N LYS A 72 -1.99 -17.20 -6.16
CA LYS A 72 -3.26 -16.64 -5.71
C LYS A 72 -3.38 -16.86 -4.21
N ARG A 73 -2.95 -15.89 -3.38
CA ARG A 73 -3.34 -15.90 -1.97
C ARG A 73 -4.85 -15.84 -1.91
N ASN A 74 -5.47 -16.85 -1.30
CA ASN A 74 -6.91 -16.89 -1.06
C ASN A 74 -7.29 -15.65 -0.23
N VAL A 75 -7.79 -14.63 -0.92
CA VAL A 75 -8.39 -13.48 -0.29
C VAL A 75 -9.74 -14.00 0.17
N LYS A 76 -9.86 -14.37 1.45
CA LYS A 76 -11.18 -14.36 2.08
C LYS A 76 -11.78 -13.01 1.74
N THR A 77 -12.76 -13.05 0.85
CA THR A 77 -13.35 -11.89 0.22
C THR A 77 -13.86 -10.97 1.32
N ALA A 78 -13.66 -9.66 1.14
CA ALA A 78 -14.29 -8.67 2.01
C ALA A 78 -15.84 -8.82 2.07
N ALA A 79 -16.43 -9.60 1.15
CA ALA A 79 -17.82 -10.05 1.19
C ALA A 79 -18.19 -10.86 2.44
N GLU A 80 -17.27 -11.58 3.09
CA GLU A 80 -17.55 -12.30 4.35
C GLU A 80 -17.42 -11.40 5.58
N VAL A 81 -16.61 -10.34 5.50
CA VAL A 81 -16.43 -9.37 6.61
C VAL A 81 -17.62 -8.43 6.77
N ALA A 82 -18.39 -8.19 5.70
CA ALA A 82 -19.62 -7.39 5.74
C ALA A 82 -20.86 -8.17 6.22
N LYS A 83 -20.76 -9.48 6.45
CA LYS A 83 -21.84 -10.32 7.01
C LYS A 83 -21.68 -10.61 8.50
N LYS A 84 -21.00 -9.75 9.27
CA LYS A 84 -21.19 -9.78 10.73
C LYS A 84 -22.53 -9.10 11.00
N PRO A 85 -23.55 -9.82 11.53
CA PRO A 85 -24.83 -9.21 11.83
C PRO A 85 -24.57 -8.07 12.81
N ALA A 86 -25.24 -6.94 12.54
CA ALA A 86 -25.40 -5.88 13.50
C ALA A 86 -25.77 -6.52 14.84
N ALA A 87 -24.88 -6.39 15.83
CA ALA A 87 -25.22 -6.78 17.18
C ALA A 87 -26.49 -5.99 17.54
N PRO A 88 -27.59 -6.65 17.94
CA PRO A 88 -28.83 -5.95 18.23
C PRO A 88 -28.56 -5.02 19.41
N ALA A 89 -29.02 -3.77 19.25
CA ALA A 89 -29.20 -2.85 20.36
C ALA A 89 -29.92 -3.59 21.49
N LYS A 90 -29.25 -3.71 22.64
CA LYS A 90 -29.93 -4.08 23.88
C LYS A 90 -30.24 -2.79 24.63
N GLN A 91 -31.49 -2.74 25.08
CA GLN A 91 -32.19 -1.69 25.81
C GLN A 91 -31.44 -1.24 27.06
#